data_AF-A0A495DMR1-F1
#
_entry.id   AF-A0A495DMR1-F1
#
_cell.length_a   1.000
_cell.length_b   1.000
_cell.length_c   1.000
_cell.angle_alpha   90.00
_cell.angle_beta   90.00
_cell.angle_gamma   90.00
#
_symmetry.space_group_name_H-M   'P 1'
#
loop_
_entity.id
_entity.type
_entity.pdbx_description
1 polymer ?
#
loop_
_entity_poly.entity_id
_entity_poly.type
_entity_poly.pdbx_seq_one_letter_code
_entity_poly.pdbx_strand_id
1 'polypeptide(L)'
;MVRNRTILVWTVALGWGLGAALIGMSDAAAQSTRSADCQRYGQHRDTYLLGVSAGMEEQLEAMARQRQVPVQAAAFYWGGALMQAGDTRTLAQLTLATAGWPGQGARAERAMARISDEHQGDLAALLAGLMLSDGRGTDDPYRARAYLTDASRRGNTDATAFLGLYEACHSRRVALN
;
A
#
# COMPACT_ATOMS: atom_id res chain seq x y z
N MET A 1 -60.72 -4.28 33.30
CA MET A 1 -59.81 -3.56 34.23
C MET A 1 -58.67 -4.50 34.57
N VAL A 2 -57.48 -4.22 34.04
CA VAL A 2 -56.30 -5.10 34.16
C VAL A 2 -55.61 -4.85 35.50
N ARG A 3 -55.35 -5.96 36.18
CA ARG A 3 -54.91 -6.06 37.57
C ARG A 3 -53.40 -5.84 37.66
N ASN A 4 -53.06 -4.83 38.45
CA ASN A 4 -51.73 -4.48 38.93
C ASN A 4 -51.07 -5.67 39.64
N ARG A 5 -49.80 -5.98 39.32
CA ARG A 5 -48.96 -6.92 40.08
C ARG A 5 -47.53 -6.41 40.17
N THR A 6 -47.28 -5.77 41.31
CA THR A 6 -45.98 -5.54 41.94
C THR A 6 -45.35 -6.87 42.33
N ILE A 7 -44.10 -7.14 41.93
CA ILE A 7 -43.23 -8.14 42.58
C ILE A 7 -41.84 -7.53 42.80
N LEU A 8 -41.36 -7.74 44.03
CA LEU A 8 -40.17 -7.21 44.68
C LEU A 8 -38.82 -7.64 44.06
N VAL A 9 -37.90 -6.69 44.08
CA VAL A 9 -36.53 -6.73 44.66
C VAL A 9 -35.72 -8.02 44.50
N TRP A 10 -34.56 -7.91 43.83
CA TRP A 10 -33.26 -8.33 44.38
C TRP A 10 -32.13 -7.47 43.81
N THR A 11 -31.55 -6.66 44.68
CA THR A 11 -30.23 -6.04 44.54
C THR A 11 -29.16 -7.12 44.69
N VAL A 12 -28.28 -7.26 43.70
CA VAL A 12 -26.92 -7.79 43.90
C VAL A 12 -25.95 -6.87 43.16
N ALA A 13 -25.35 -5.96 43.92
CA ALA A 13 -24.13 -5.27 43.54
C ALA A 13 -23.00 -5.96 44.30
N LEU A 14 -22.20 -6.78 43.62
CA LEU A 14 -20.87 -7.20 44.08
C LEU A 14 -19.99 -7.52 42.87
N GLY A 15 -18.78 -6.97 42.87
CA GLY A 15 -17.67 -7.49 42.07
C GLY A 15 -17.14 -6.56 40.99
N TRP A 16 -16.57 -5.42 41.38
CA TRP A 16 -15.50 -4.82 40.60
C TRP A 16 -14.29 -5.75 40.55
N GLY A 17 -13.65 -5.83 39.39
CA GLY A 17 -12.24 -6.17 39.27
C GLY A 17 -11.96 -7.58 38.74
N LEU A 18 -11.13 -7.62 37.69
CA LEU A 18 -10.45 -8.80 37.13
C LEU A 18 -11.29 -9.66 36.17
N GLY A 19 -11.60 -9.11 34.99
CA GLY A 19 -12.12 -9.92 33.88
C GLY A 19 -11.91 -9.36 32.48
N ALA A 20 -11.69 -8.05 32.34
CA ALA A 20 -11.65 -7.37 31.04
C ALA A 20 -10.24 -7.07 30.50
N ALA A 21 -9.19 -7.71 31.02
CA ALA A 21 -7.81 -7.45 30.58
C ALA A 21 -7.24 -8.47 29.57
N LEU A 22 -7.97 -9.54 29.21
CA LEU A 22 -7.42 -10.63 28.39
C LEU A 22 -7.88 -10.65 26.92
N ILE A 23 -8.77 -9.74 26.50
CA ILE A 23 -9.25 -9.69 25.11
C ILE A 23 -8.59 -8.53 24.32
N GLY A 24 -7.91 -7.60 25.00
CA GLY A 24 -7.22 -6.46 24.36
C GLY A 24 -5.74 -6.69 24.04
N MET A 25 -5.13 -7.77 24.51
CA MET A 25 -3.70 -8.04 24.29
C MET A 25 -3.41 -8.89 23.05
N SER A 26 -4.42 -9.54 22.44
CA SER A 26 -4.23 -10.37 21.25
C SER A 26 -3.97 -9.54 19.98
N ASP A 27 -4.63 -8.39 19.83
CA ASP A 27 -4.48 -7.57 18.62
C ASP A 27 -3.21 -6.71 18.67
N ALA A 28 -2.79 -6.26 19.86
CA ALA A 28 -1.51 -5.59 20.05
C ALA A 28 -0.31 -6.55 19.94
N ALA A 29 -0.47 -7.80 20.41
CA ALA A 29 0.57 -8.83 20.28
C ALA A 29 0.70 -9.36 18.83
N ALA A 30 -0.38 -9.37 18.04
CA ALA A 30 -0.35 -9.76 16.62
C ALA A 30 0.46 -8.78 15.75
N GLN A 31 0.59 -7.51 16.16
CA GLN A 31 1.47 -6.52 15.51
C GLN A 31 2.93 -6.58 15.99
N SER A 32 3.23 -7.31 17.07
CA SER A 32 4.52 -7.25 17.78
C SER A 32 5.61 -8.23 17.31
N THR A 33 5.42 -8.95 16.20
CA THR A 33 6.43 -9.90 15.67
C THR A 33 6.80 -9.66 14.21
N ARG A 34 6.71 -8.43 13.69
CA ARG A 34 7.50 -8.08 12.50
C ARG A 34 8.95 -7.97 12.93
N SER A 35 9.84 -8.74 12.30
CA SER A 35 11.28 -8.58 12.49
C SER A 35 11.68 -7.11 12.29
N ALA A 36 12.70 -6.64 12.99
CA ALA A 36 13.23 -5.28 12.80
C ALA A 36 13.53 -4.98 11.32
N ASP A 37 13.92 -6.01 10.56
CA ASP A 37 14.14 -5.95 9.11
C ASP A 37 12.84 -5.66 8.33
N CYS A 38 11.72 -6.30 8.68
CA CYS A 38 10.42 -6.03 8.06
C CYS A 38 9.87 -4.65 8.43
N GLN A 39 10.11 -4.18 9.66
CA GLN A 39 9.74 -2.83 10.05
C GLN A 39 10.55 -1.79 9.27
N ARG A 40 11.87 -1.98 9.15
CA ARG A 40 12.74 -1.13 8.35
C ARG A 40 12.29 -1.12 6.89
N TYR A 41 12.06 -2.29 6.30
CA TYR A 41 11.56 -2.40 4.92
C TYR A 41 10.28 -1.59 4.70
N GLY A 42 9.27 -1.78 5.56
CA GLY A 42 8.00 -1.05 5.46
C GLY A 42 8.18 0.47 5.56
N GLN A 43 8.98 0.95 6.52
CA GLN A 43 9.25 2.38 6.69
C GLN A 43 9.91 3.01 5.46
N HIS A 44 10.95 2.35 4.91
CA HIS A 44 11.64 2.81 3.72
C HIS A 44 10.71 2.81 2.50
N ARG A 45 9.93 1.74 2.33
CA ARG A 45 8.95 1.59 1.25
C ARG A 45 7.93 2.74 1.29
N ASP A 46 7.29 2.95 2.43
CA ASP A 46 6.22 3.93 2.56
C ASP A 46 6.75 5.36 2.35
N THR A 47 7.93 5.67 2.88
CA THR A 47 8.60 6.96 2.66
C THR A 47 8.93 7.17 1.19
N TYR A 48 9.44 6.14 0.51
CA TYR A 48 9.79 6.21 -0.90
C TYR A 48 8.55 6.41 -1.78
N LEU A 49 7.47 5.65 -1.54
CA LEU A 49 6.23 5.79 -2.30
C LEU A 49 5.66 7.21 -2.19
N LEU A 50 5.66 7.80 -0.98
CA LEU A 50 5.25 9.20 -0.79
C LEU A 50 6.14 10.19 -1.55
N GLY A 51 7.46 9.96 -1.53
CA GLY A 51 8.42 10.83 -2.22
C GLY A 51 8.32 10.78 -3.74
N VAL A 52 8.11 9.61 -4.33
CA VAL A 52 8.08 9.42 -5.79
C VAL A 52 6.90 10.13 -6.45
N SER A 53 5.74 10.16 -5.80
CA SER A 53 4.55 10.86 -6.30
C SER A 53 4.43 12.30 -5.78
N ALA A 54 5.42 12.81 -5.06
CA ALA A 54 5.37 14.16 -4.49
C ALA A 54 5.20 15.22 -5.59
N GLY A 55 4.26 16.15 -5.38
CA GLY A 55 3.95 17.23 -6.32
C GLY A 55 3.10 16.83 -7.53
N MET A 56 2.87 15.53 -7.78
CA MET A 56 2.00 15.10 -8.89
C MET A 56 0.55 15.50 -8.69
N GLU A 57 0.05 15.47 -7.46
CA GLU A 57 -1.31 15.89 -7.13
C GLU A 57 -1.51 17.39 -7.42
N GLU A 58 -0.57 18.25 -7.01
CA GLU A 58 -0.63 19.69 -7.28
C GLU A 58 -0.61 19.99 -8.79
N GLN A 59 0.24 19.30 -9.54
CA GLN A 59 0.30 19.43 -11.00
C GLN A 59 -1.03 18.99 -11.64
N LEU A 60 -1.60 17.87 -11.19
CA LEU A 60 -2.90 17.39 -11.66
C LEU A 60 -4.02 18.41 -11.40
N GLU A 61 -4.06 18.98 -10.20
CA GLU A 61 -5.03 20.02 -9.84
C GLU A 61 -4.86 21.29 -10.67
N ALA A 62 -3.61 21.71 -10.92
CA ALA A 62 -3.32 22.85 -11.78
C ALA A 62 -3.83 22.62 -13.21
N MET A 63 -3.56 21.45 -13.80
CA MET A 63 -4.08 21.10 -15.13
C MET A 63 -5.60 21.02 -15.16
N ALA A 64 -6.20 20.41 -14.13
CA ALA A 64 -7.65 20.29 -14.01
C ALA A 64 -8.32 21.67 -13.97
N ARG A 65 -7.78 22.59 -13.17
CA ARG A 65 -8.23 23.99 -13.12
C ARG A 65 -8.04 24.71 -14.45
N GLN A 66 -6.87 24.59 -15.07
CA GLN A 66 -6.56 25.24 -16.34
C GLN A 66 -7.51 24.81 -17.45
N ARG A 67 -7.86 23.52 -17.49
CA ARG A 67 -8.74 22.95 -18.52
C ARG A 67 -10.21 22.90 -18.14
N GLN A 68 -10.56 23.33 -16.92
CA GLN A 68 -11.92 23.29 -16.37
C GLN A 68 -12.54 21.88 -16.45
N VAL A 69 -11.76 20.86 -16.10
CA VAL A 69 -12.19 19.45 -16.08
C VAL A 69 -11.99 18.84 -14.68
N PRO A 70 -12.69 17.76 -14.33
CA PRO A 70 -12.40 17.00 -13.12
C PRO A 70 -10.95 16.48 -13.09
N VAL A 71 -10.36 16.39 -11.89
CA VAL A 71 -8.97 15.91 -11.70
C VAL A 71 -8.76 14.51 -12.28
N GLN A 72 -9.76 13.63 -12.17
CA GLN A 72 -9.71 12.28 -12.74
C GLN A 72 -9.63 12.31 -14.27
N ALA A 73 -10.34 13.25 -14.92
CA ALA A 73 -10.26 13.43 -16.36
C ALA A 73 -8.89 13.99 -16.76
N ALA A 74 -8.36 14.97 -16.01
CA ALA A 74 -7.01 15.49 -16.23
C ALA A 74 -5.94 14.39 -16.15
N ALA A 75 -6.00 13.52 -15.13
CA ALA A 75 -5.10 12.38 -15.00
C ALA A 75 -5.23 11.38 -16.16
N PHE A 76 -6.46 11.10 -16.62
CA PHE A 76 -6.68 10.22 -17.77
C PHE A 76 -6.06 10.78 -19.05
N TYR A 77 -6.31 12.06 -19.36
CA TYR A 77 -5.74 12.70 -20.55
C TYR A 77 -4.22 12.78 -20.49
N TRP A 78 -3.67 13.12 -19.32
CA TRP A 78 -2.21 13.19 -19.16
C TRP A 78 -1.56 11.82 -19.26
N GLY A 79 -2.13 10.79 -18.62
CA GLY A 79 -1.67 9.42 -18.76
C GLY A 79 -1.68 8.95 -20.21
N GLY A 80 -2.72 9.29 -20.98
CA GLY A 80 -2.78 9.03 -22.43
C GLY A 80 -1.64 9.69 -23.21
N ALA A 81 -1.35 10.96 -22.93
CA ALA A 81 -0.25 11.68 -23.57
C ALA A 81 1.13 11.10 -23.19
N LEU A 82 1.34 10.73 -21.93
CA LEU A 82 2.58 10.11 -21.46
C LEU A 82 2.82 8.74 -22.11
N MET A 83 1.77 7.92 -22.26
CA MET A 83 1.85 6.65 -23.00
C MET A 83 2.24 6.85 -24.47
N GLN A 84 1.67 7.85 -25.14
CA GLN A 84 2.01 8.16 -26.53
C GLN A 84 3.45 8.67 -26.68
N ALA A 85 3.93 9.45 -25.70
CA ALA A 85 5.29 9.95 -25.67
C ALA A 85 6.33 8.88 -25.27
N GLY A 86 5.90 7.72 -24.75
CA GLY A 86 6.79 6.71 -24.19
C GLY A 86 7.44 7.10 -22.86
N ASP A 87 6.91 8.11 -22.17
CA ASP A 87 7.41 8.55 -20.86
C ASP A 87 6.84 7.67 -19.75
N THR A 88 7.42 6.47 -19.64
CA THR A 88 7.01 5.45 -18.67
C THR A 88 7.31 5.87 -17.24
N ARG A 89 8.33 6.72 -17.02
CA ARG A 89 8.71 7.17 -15.69
C ARG A 89 7.66 8.11 -15.11
N THR A 90 7.30 9.16 -15.84
CA THR A 90 6.26 10.11 -15.40
C THR A 90 4.91 9.41 -15.35
N LEU A 91 4.63 8.48 -16.28
CA LEU A 91 3.41 7.68 -16.25
C LEU A 91 3.30 6.82 -14.98
N ALA A 92 4.41 6.22 -14.53
CA ALA A 92 4.46 5.47 -13.29
C ALA A 92 4.22 6.40 -12.08
N GLN A 93 4.89 7.54 -12.01
CA GLN A 93 4.67 8.53 -10.94
C GLN A 93 3.21 9.01 -10.86
N LEU A 94 2.60 9.32 -12.02
CA LEU A 94 1.19 9.67 -12.12
C LEU A 94 0.29 8.53 -11.64
N THR A 95 0.59 7.29 -12.06
CA THR A 95 -0.16 6.11 -11.64
C THR A 95 -0.09 5.92 -10.12
N LEU A 96 1.07 6.15 -9.50
CA LEU A 96 1.24 6.10 -8.05
C LEU A 96 0.45 7.20 -7.34
N ALA A 97 0.51 8.44 -7.84
CA ALA A 97 -0.25 9.56 -7.27
C ALA A 97 -1.76 9.26 -7.25
N THR A 98 -2.28 8.66 -8.32
CA THR A 98 -3.71 8.29 -8.39
C THR A 98 -4.06 7.01 -7.61
N ALA A 99 -3.08 6.27 -7.10
CA ALA A 99 -3.31 5.03 -6.35
C ALA A 99 -4.03 5.28 -5.01
N GLY A 100 -3.87 6.47 -4.42
CA GLY A 100 -4.53 6.89 -3.18
C GLY A 100 -6.02 7.18 -3.33
N TRP A 101 -6.54 7.26 -4.56
CA TRP A 101 -7.96 7.52 -4.79
C TRP A 101 -8.84 6.31 -4.42
N PRO A 102 -10.10 6.53 -3.99
CA PRO A 102 -10.99 5.45 -3.60
C PRO A 102 -11.08 4.34 -4.67
N GLY A 103 -10.72 3.12 -4.29
CA GLY A 103 -10.78 1.93 -5.16
C GLY A 103 -9.66 1.82 -6.21
N GLN A 104 -8.68 2.71 -6.22
CA GLN A 104 -7.67 2.77 -7.29
C GLN A 104 -6.37 2.01 -6.98
N GLY A 105 -6.07 1.66 -5.73
CA GLY A 105 -4.82 0.97 -5.36
C GLY A 105 -4.53 -0.31 -6.17
N ALA A 106 -5.47 -1.26 -6.20
CA ALA A 106 -5.33 -2.50 -6.98
C ALA A 106 -5.35 -2.28 -8.51
N ARG A 107 -5.90 -1.15 -8.96
CA ARG A 107 -5.87 -0.77 -10.39
C ARG A 107 -4.50 -0.18 -10.76
N ALA A 108 -3.93 0.63 -9.86
CA ALA A 108 -2.61 1.20 -10.00
C ALA A 108 -1.52 0.12 -9.98
N GLU A 109 -1.59 -0.88 -9.10
CA GLU A 109 -0.67 -2.04 -9.11
C GLU A 109 -0.68 -2.75 -10.47
N ARG A 110 -1.87 -3.11 -10.98
CA ARG A 110 -2.00 -3.73 -12.30
C ARG A 110 -1.55 -2.84 -13.45
N ALA A 111 -1.69 -1.52 -13.32
CA ALA A 111 -1.20 -0.57 -14.32
C ALA A 111 0.33 -0.49 -14.30
N MET A 112 0.96 -0.46 -13.13
CA MET A 112 2.42 -0.51 -12.98
C MET A 112 3.01 -1.77 -13.59
N ALA A 113 2.39 -2.93 -13.30
CA ALA A 113 2.76 -4.21 -13.92
C ALA A 113 2.75 -4.11 -15.46
N ARG A 114 1.67 -3.61 -16.05
CA ARG A 114 1.59 -3.43 -17.52
C ARG A 114 2.64 -2.45 -18.05
N ILE A 115 2.86 -1.31 -17.39
CA ILE A 115 3.90 -0.34 -17.81
C ILE A 115 5.29 -0.99 -17.78
N SER A 116 5.57 -1.80 -16.76
CA SER A 116 6.81 -2.58 -16.66
C SER A 116 6.94 -3.58 -17.80
N ASP A 117 5.89 -4.37 -18.03
CA ASP A 117 5.94 -5.55 -18.89
C ASP A 117 5.87 -5.20 -20.38
N GLU A 118 5.04 -4.20 -20.73
CA GLU A 118 4.79 -3.81 -22.13
C GLU A 118 5.70 -2.67 -22.59
N HIS A 119 6.11 -1.78 -21.69
CA HIS A 119 6.87 -0.58 -22.04
C HIS A 119 8.28 -0.53 -21.41
N GLN A 120 8.74 -1.64 -20.82
CA GLN A 120 10.07 -1.76 -20.23
C GLN A 120 10.34 -0.74 -19.10
N GLY A 121 9.30 -0.18 -18.46
CA GLY A 121 9.46 0.85 -17.42
C GLY A 121 10.07 0.30 -16.13
N ASP A 122 11.33 0.64 -15.85
CA ASP A 122 12.08 0.18 -14.67
C ASP A 122 11.50 0.72 -13.36
N LEU A 123 11.10 1.99 -13.32
CA LEU A 123 10.42 2.60 -12.17
C LEU A 123 9.05 1.94 -11.95
N ALA A 124 8.34 1.60 -13.03
CA ALA A 124 7.06 0.91 -12.90
C ALA A 124 7.23 -0.49 -12.30
N ALA A 125 8.28 -1.22 -12.70
CA ALA A 125 8.62 -2.50 -12.10
C ALA A 125 8.94 -2.35 -10.60
N LEU A 126 9.77 -1.37 -10.22
CA LEU A 126 10.03 -1.06 -8.81
C LEU A 126 8.74 -0.81 -8.03
N LEU A 127 7.89 0.11 -8.52
CA LEU A 127 6.66 0.50 -7.83
C LEU A 127 5.65 -0.66 -7.76
N ALA A 128 5.53 -1.49 -8.80
CA ALA A 128 4.75 -2.71 -8.75
C ALA A 128 5.22 -3.62 -7.62
N GLY A 129 6.55 -3.86 -7.53
CA GLY A 129 7.15 -4.66 -6.47
C GLY A 129 6.87 -4.13 -5.06
N LEU A 130 6.98 -2.82 -4.87
CA LEU A 130 6.69 -2.17 -3.59
C LEU A 130 5.20 -2.24 -3.23
N MET A 131 4.29 -1.98 -4.16
CA MET A 131 2.83 -2.05 -3.93
C MET A 131 2.36 -3.47 -3.62
N LEU A 132 2.93 -4.48 -4.30
CA LEU A 132 2.68 -5.90 -4.05
C LEU A 132 3.22 -6.38 -2.70
N SER A 133 4.02 -5.56 -2.01
CA SER A 133 4.58 -5.87 -0.69
C SER A 133 3.97 -5.03 0.43
N ASP A 134 2.93 -4.21 0.15
CA ASP A 134 2.39 -3.21 1.09
C ASP A 134 1.71 -3.85 2.33
N GLY A 135 1.37 -5.14 2.27
CA GLY A 135 0.71 -5.84 3.37
C GLY A 135 -0.75 -5.43 3.61
N ARG A 136 -1.37 -4.68 2.68
CA ARG A 136 -2.76 -4.15 2.76
C ARG A 136 -3.78 -4.91 1.91
N GLY A 137 -3.54 -6.19 1.62
CA GLY A 137 -4.53 -7.09 0.99
C GLY A 137 -4.28 -7.47 -0.46
N THR A 138 -3.23 -6.95 -1.11
CA THR A 138 -2.67 -7.43 -2.39
C THR A 138 -1.25 -7.95 -2.21
N ASP A 139 -0.93 -8.44 -1.01
CA ASP A 139 0.41 -8.90 -0.67
C ASP A 139 0.71 -10.21 -1.42
N ASP A 140 1.58 -10.14 -2.42
CA ASP A 140 2.08 -11.28 -3.17
C ASP A 140 3.60 -11.24 -3.12
N PRO A 141 4.22 -11.94 -2.14
CA PRO A 141 5.65 -11.86 -1.93
C PRO A 141 6.46 -12.39 -3.13
N TYR A 142 5.91 -13.35 -3.88
CA TYR A 142 6.59 -13.91 -5.04
C TYR A 142 6.62 -12.90 -6.19
N ARG A 143 5.47 -12.28 -6.51
CA ARG A 143 5.41 -11.23 -7.53
C ARG A 143 6.18 -9.98 -7.11
N ALA A 144 6.11 -9.59 -5.83
CA ALA A 144 6.88 -8.46 -5.31
C ALA A 144 8.39 -8.64 -5.56
N ARG A 145 8.93 -9.80 -5.18
CA ARG A 145 10.34 -10.13 -5.42
C ARG A 145 10.68 -10.15 -6.91
N ALA A 146 9.80 -10.72 -7.75
CA ALA A 146 10.03 -10.82 -9.19
C ALA A 146 10.18 -9.43 -9.82
N TYR A 147 9.27 -8.50 -9.52
CA TYR A 147 9.34 -7.13 -10.05
C TYR A 147 10.52 -6.33 -9.49
N LEU A 148 10.88 -6.48 -8.21
CA LEU A 148 12.08 -5.86 -7.65
C LEU A 148 13.37 -6.39 -8.31
N THR A 149 13.42 -7.70 -8.57
CA THR A 149 14.56 -8.34 -9.26
C THR A 149 14.67 -7.85 -10.70
N ASP A 150 13.54 -7.77 -11.41
CA ASP A 150 13.48 -7.28 -12.79
C ASP A 150 13.92 -5.81 -12.89
N ALA A 151 13.38 -4.92 -12.06
CA ALA A 151 13.80 -3.52 -11.99
C ALA A 151 15.32 -3.39 -11.70
N SER A 152 15.84 -4.18 -10.76
CA SER A 152 17.28 -4.22 -10.43
C SER A 152 18.12 -4.68 -11.64
N ARG A 153 17.68 -5.71 -12.38
CA ARG A 153 18.36 -6.18 -13.61
C ARG A 153 18.37 -5.14 -14.72
N ARG A 154 17.34 -4.29 -14.79
CA ARG A 154 17.26 -3.15 -15.71
C ARG A 154 18.11 -1.95 -15.26
N GLY A 155 18.83 -2.06 -14.14
CA GLY A 155 19.75 -1.05 -13.64
C GLY A 155 19.13 -0.05 -12.67
N ASN A 156 17.90 -0.29 -12.19
CA ASN A 156 17.28 0.57 -11.18
C ASN A 156 17.94 0.35 -9.81
N THR A 157 18.75 1.32 -9.38
CA THR A 157 19.53 1.24 -8.13
C THR A 157 18.66 1.22 -6.88
N ASP A 158 17.52 1.92 -6.91
CA ASP A 158 16.56 1.91 -5.81
C ASP A 158 15.98 0.50 -5.64
N ALA A 159 15.67 -0.19 -6.75
CA ALA A 159 15.20 -1.56 -6.72
C ALA A 159 16.26 -2.54 -6.17
N THR A 160 17.54 -2.33 -6.48
CA THR A 160 18.62 -3.12 -5.87
C THR A 160 18.64 -2.95 -4.34
N ALA A 161 18.51 -1.72 -3.84
CA ALA A 161 18.46 -1.44 -2.41
C ALA A 161 17.22 -2.06 -1.75
N PHE A 162 16.05 -1.90 -2.37
CA PHE A 162 14.80 -2.48 -1.87
C PHE A 162 14.79 -4.00 -1.90
N LEU A 163 15.39 -4.64 -2.91
CA LEU A 163 15.52 -6.09 -2.96
C LEU A 163 16.33 -6.62 -1.77
N GLY A 164 17.43 -5.96 -1.40
CA GLY A 164 18.22 -6.32 -0.22
C GLY A 164 17.43 -6.22 1.08
N LEU A 165 16.67 -5.13 1.27
CA LEU A 165 15.80 -4.96 2.45
C LEU A 165 14.66 -5.99 2.46
N TYR A 166 14.07 -6.27 1.29
CA TYR A 166 13.01 -7.24 1.12
C TYR A 166 13.49 -8.66 1.49
N GLU A 167 14.66 -9.06 1.01
CA GLU A 167 15.27 -10.35 1.34
C GLU A 167 15.62 -10.47 2.82
N ALA A 168 16.14 -9.41 3.46
CA ALA A 168 16.40 -9.39 4.90
C ALA A 168 15.11 -9.65 5.71
N CYS A 169 14.01 -9.00 5.33
CA CYS A 169 12.69 -9.23 5.95
C CYS A 169 12.17 -10.67 5.77
N HIS A 170 12.39 -11.29 4.61
CA HIS A 170 11.77 -12.58 4.24
C HIS A 170 12.68 -13.81 4.43
N SER A 171 13.99 -13.63 4.56
CA SER A 171 15.00 -14.70 4.71
C SER A 171 14.79 -15.60 5.92
N ARG A 172 14.24 -15.08 7.03
CA ARG A 172 13.96 -15.91 8.23
C ARG A 172 12.73 -16.81 8.10
N ARG A 173 11.85 -16.60 7.12
CA ARG A 173 10.68 -17.48 6.93
C ARG A 173 11.01 -18.77 6.18
N VAL A 174 12.14 -18.83 5.49
CA VAL A 174 12.52 -19.99 4.65
C VAL A 174 13.35 -21.02 5.42
N ALA A 175 13.98 -20.65 6.54
CA ALA A 175 14.82 -21.55 7.34
C ALA A 175 14.04 -22.44 8.32
N LEU A 176 12.71 -22.39 8.32
CA LEU A 176 11.84 -23.09 9.29
C LEU A 176 10.84 -24.07 8.64
N ASN A 177 10.98 -24.37 7.34
CA ASN A 177 10.18 -25.39 6.65
C ASN A 177 11.05 -26.55 6.19
#